data_AF-X1Q0H7-F1
#
_entry.id   AF-X1Q0H7-F1
#
_cell.length_a   1.000
_cell.length_b   1.000
_cell.length_c   1.000
_cell.angle_alpha   90.00
_cell.angle_beta   90.00
_cell.angle_gamma   90.00
#
_symmetry.space_group_name_H-M   'P 1'
#
loop_
_entity.id
_entity.type
_entity.pdbx_description
1 polymer ?
#
loop_
_entity_poly.entity_id
_entity_poly.type
_entity_poly.pdbx_seq_one_letter_code
_entity_poly.pdbx_strand_id
1 'polypeptide(L)'
;MITGIYIIILFIFIILLISNMPIALCMGCTSLSYFLLLPDKRFLYLLPQTMFSGMNSFVLMAIPFFMLAGELMNASGITDRIMNFAEKISGNIRGALAYANIIASFFFAGITGAAVSDVAALGSIEIPAMVKQGYDKPFSAAVTAASSLVGPIIPPSITMVVYG
;
A
#
# COMPACT_ATOMS: atom_id res chain seq x y z
N MET A 1 -13.07 38.35 -11.10
CA MET A 1 -12.28 37.51 -12.04
C MET A 1 -11.94 36.15 -11.43
N ILE A 2 -11.27 36.11 -10.27
CA ILE A 2 -10.87 34.85 -9.59
C ILE A 2 -12.08 34.00 -9.17
N THR A 3 -13.17 34.63 -8.69
CA THR A 3 -14.40 33.93 -8.29
C THR A 3 -15.09 33.19 -9.44
N GLY A 4 -14.99 33.70 -10.68
CA GLY A 4 -15.55 33.04 -11.87
C GLY A 4 -14.79 31.78 -12.25
N ILE A 5 -13.47 31.78 -12.03
CA ILE A 5 -12.60 30.62 -12.29
C ILE A 5 -12.98 29.46 -11.36
N TYR A 6 -13.24 29.73 -10.07
CA TYR A 6 -13.65 28.69 -9.12
C TYR A 6 -14.98 28.01 -9.52
N ILE A 7 -15.96 28.79 -9.98
CA ILE A 7 -17.25 28.25 -10.43
C ILE A 7 -17.08 27.35 -11.66
N ILE A 8 -16.24 27.76 -12.62
CA ILE A 8 -15.94 26.99 -13.83
C ILE A 8 -15.29 25.64 -13.47
N ILE A 9 -14.34 25.63 -12.53
CA ILE A 9 -13.63 24.40 -12.13
C ILE A 9 -14.55 23.46 -11.37
N LEU A 10 -15.40 23.99 -10.50
CA LEU A 10 -16.38 23.21 -9.78
C LEU A 10 -17.37 22.54 -10.76
N PHE A 11 -17.77 23.25 -11.81
CA PHE A 11 -18.60 22.69 -12.87
C PHE A 11 -17.88 21.58 -13.67
N ILE A 12 -16.61 21.80 -14.05
CA ILE A 12 -15.77 20.79 -14.70
C ILE A 12 -15.62 19.56 -13.81
N PHE A 13 -15.38 19.73 -12.51
CA PHE A 13 -15.24 18.64 -11.54
C PHE A 13 -16.50 17.79 -11.46
N ILE A 14 -17.67 18.43 -11.36
CA ILE A 14 -18.97 17.73 -11.30
C ILE A 14 -19.24 16.97 -12.60
N ILE A 15 -18.96 17.55 -13.77
CA ILE A 15 -19.11 16.85 -15.05
C ILE A 15 -18.23 15.61 -15.11
N LEU A 16 -16.95 15.73 -14.70
CA LEU A 16 -16.01 14.61 -14.70
C LEU A 16 -16.45 13.49 -13.74
N LEU A 17 -16.98 13.83 -12.57
CA LEU A 17 -17.52 12.86 -11.63
C LEU A 17 -18.75 12.12 -12.18
N ILE A 18 -19.69 12.83 -12.81
CA ILE A 18 -20.88 12.23 -13.42
C ILE A 18 -20.48 11.33 -14.60
N SER A 19 -19.37 11.63 -15.28
CA SER A 19 -18.80 10.79 -16.33
C SER A 19 -18.23 9.45 -15.82
N ASN A 20 -18.38 9.11 -14.54
CA ASN A 20 -17.80 7.91 -13.90
C ASN A 20 -16.26 7.82 -14.04
N MET A 21 -15.57 8.95 -14.18
CA MET A 21 -14.11 8.94 -14.16
C MET A 21 -13.59 8.68 -12.73
N PRO A 22 -12.48 7.93 -12.56
CA PRO A 22 -11.79 7.80 -11.29
C PRO A 22 -11.52 9.18 -10.68
N ILE A 23 -11.80 9.34 -9.38
CA ILE A 23 -11.68 10.62 -8.64
C ILE A 23 -10.29 11.24 -8.82
N ALA A 24 -9.23 10.43 -8.86
CA ALA A 24 -7.86 10.89 -9.10
C ALA A 24 -7.72 11.64 -10.44
N LEU A 25 -8.33 11.14 -11.51
CA LEU A 25 -8.33 11.81 -12.81
C LEU A 25 -9.20 13.07 -12.78
N CYS A 26 -10.33 13.04 -12.08
CA CYS A 26 -11.16 14.24 -11.90
C CYS A 26 -10.35 15.36 -11.23
N MET A 27 -9.60 15.06 -10.16
CA MET A 27 -8.73 16.04 -9.47
C MET A 27 -7.57 16.51 -10.36
N GLY A 28 -6.95 15.60 -11.13
CA GLY A 28 -5.90 15.93 -12.08
C GLY A 28 -6.38 16.89 -13.17
N CYS A 29 -7.48 16.57 -13.86
CA CYS A 29 -8.01 17.40 -14.94
C CYS A 29 -8.53 18.76 -14.46
N THR A 30 -9.11 18.82 -13.26
CA THR A 30 -9.58 20.09 -12.67
C THR A 30 -8.45 20.98 -12.20
N SER A 31 -7.41 20.41 -11.58
CA SER A 31 -6.20 21.16 -11.24
C SER A 31 -5.50 21.69 -12.49
N LEU A 32 -5.39 20.90 -13.56
CA LEU A 32 -4.83 21.35 -14.83
C LEU A 32 -5.64 22.49 -15.45
N SER A 33 -6.97 22.37 -15.44
CA SER A 33 -7.88 23.41 -15.93
C SER A 33 -7.74 24.71 -15.13
N TYR A 34 -7.53 24.63 -13.81
CA TYR A 34 -7.27 25.80 -12.97
C TYR A 34 -5.99 26.55 -13.38
N PHE A 35 -4.88 25.83 -13.55
CA PHE A 35 -3.61 26.45 -13.94
C PHE A 35 -3.64 27.03 -15.36
N LEU A 36 -4.44 26.47 -16.27
CA LEU A 36 -4.62 27.01 -17.62
C LEU A 36 -5.45 28.30 -17.65
N LEU A 37 -6.38 28.48 -16.71
CA LEU A 37 -7.26 29.64 -16.62
C LEU A 37 -6.64 30.81 -15.81
N LEU A 38 -5.52 30.58 -15.12
CA LEU A 38 -4.79 31.61 -14.41
C LEU A 38 -4.06 32.56 -15.38
N PRO A 39 -4.07 33.89 -15.13
CA PRO A 39 -3.34 34.86 -15.96
C PRO A 39 -1.82 34.65 -15.95
N ASP A 40 -1.27 34.20 -14.81
CA ASP A 40 0.15 33.91 -14.68
C ASP A 40 0.41 32.41 -14.93
N LYS A 41 0.95 32.10 -16.10
CA LYS A 41 1.25 30.72 -16.51
C LYS A 41 2.51 30.15 -15.84
N ARG A 42 3.25 30.92 -15.02
CA ARG A 42 4.42 30.42 -14.28
C ARG A 42 4.04 29.30 -13.29
N PHE A 43 2.81 29.30 -12.79
CA PHE A 43 2.34 28.26 -11.88
C PHE A 43 2.11 26.90 -12.57
N LEU A 44 2.10 26.84 -13.90
CA LEU A 44 1.90 25.58 -14.65
C LEU A 44 3.06 24.60 -14.44
N TYR A 45 4.27 25.09 -14.12
CA TYR A 45 5.43 24.25 -13.78
C TYR A 45 5.28 23.52 -12.44
N LEU A 46 4.40 24.00 -11.54
CA LEU A 46 4.12 23.31 -10.27
C LEU A 46 3.40 21.98 -10.49
N LEU A 47 2.69 21.83 -11.61
CA LEU A 47 1.91 20.63 -11.90
C LEU A 47 2.81 19.38 -12.13
N PRO A 48 3.79 19.38 -13.06
CA PRO A 48 4.73 18.26 -13.17
C PRO A 48 5.60 18.09 -11.92
N GLN A 49 5.93 19.16 -11.20
CA GLN A 49 6.71 19.09 -9.97
C GLN A 49 5.94 18.39 -8.83
N THR A 50 4.67 18.72 -8.63
CA THR A 50 3.82 18.08 -7.61
C THR A 50 3.47 16.65 -8.00
N MET A 51 3.25 16.36 -9.29
CA MET A 51 3.10 14.98 -9.78
C MET A 51 4.34 14.14 -9.49
N PHE A 52 5.54 14.67 -9.80
CA PHE A 52 6.80 13.97 -9.56
C PHE A 52 7.06 13.77 -8.06
N SER A 53 6.77 14.78 -7.23
CA SER A 53 6.87 14.68 -5.77
C SER A 53 5.91 13.62 -5.20
N GLY A 54 4.67 13.54 -5.73
CA GLY A 54 3.70 12.51 -5.33
C GLY A 54 4.11 11.10 -5.73
N MET A 55 4.84 10.94 -6.83
CA MET A 55 5.44 9.66 -7.24
C MET A 55 6.64 9.26 -6.37
N ASN A 56 7.32 10.22 -5.74
CA ASN A 56 8.44 9.98 -4.84
C ASN A 56 7.95 9.56 -3.43
N SER A 57 7.21 8.46 -3.37
CA SER A 57 6.73 7.87 -2.12
C SER A 57 7.64 6.71 -1.69
N PHE A 58 8.04 6.71 -0.42
CA PHE A 58 8.80 5.61 0.19
C PHE A 58 8.13 4.24 -0.02
N VAL A 59 6.79 4.21 -0.01
CA VAL A 59 5.99 3.00 -0.23
C VAL A 59 6.20 2.43 -1.63
N LEU A 60 6.24 3.29 -2.67
CA LEU A 60 6.40 2.84 -4.05
C LEU A 60 7.80 2.26 -4.31
N MET A 61 8.83 2.76 -3.63
CA MET A 61 10.18 2.16 -3.65
C MET A 61 10.25 0.88 -2.81
N ALA A 62 9.52 0.80 -1.70
CA ALA A 62 9.53 -0.37 -0.83
C ALA A 62 8.99 -1.63 -1.53
N ILE A 63 7.92 -1.52 -2.33
CA ILE A 63 7.32 -2.65 -3.04
C ILE A 63 8.35 -3.48 -3.85
N PRO A 64 9.11 -2.90 -4.81
CA PRO A 64 10.08 -3.66 -5.58
C PRO A 64 11.24 -4.20 -4.73
N PHE A 65 11.70 -3.47 -3.71
CA PHE A 65 12.77 -3.94 -2.85
C PHE A 65 12.34 -5.10 -1.95
N PHE A 66 11.11 -5.08 -1.41
CA PHE A 66 10.58 -6.20 -0.65
C PHE A 66 10.28 -7.41 -1.53
N MET A 67 9.74 -7.22 -2.73
CA MET A 67 9.60 -8.31 -3.70
C MET A 67 10.95 -8.94 -4.03
N LEU A 68 11.98 -8.12 -4.29
CA LEU A 68 13.34 -8.61 -4.54
C LEU A 68 13.90 -9.36 -3.33
N ALA A 69 13.71 -8.84 -2.12
CA ALA A 69 14.14 -9.51 -0.89
C ALA A 69 13.42 -10.85 -0.70
N GLY A 70 12.12 -10.91 -0.95
CA GLY A 70 11.34 -12.15 -0.87
C GLY A 70 11.79 -13.19 -1.90
N GLU A 71 12.04 -12.78 -3.14
CA GLU A 71 12.62 -13.65 -4.16
C GLU A 71 14.03 -14.13 -3.78
N LEU A 72 14.87 -13.25 -3.22
CA LEU A 72 16.20 -13.62 -2.76
C LEU A 72 16.13 -14.63 -1.60
N MET A 73 15.24 -14.42 -0.63
CA MET A 73 15.02 -15.31 0.51
C MET A 73 14.50 -16.69 0.07
N ASN A 74 13.62 -16.72 -0.93
CA ASN A 74 13.13 -17.96 -1.53
C ASN A 74 14.25 -18.68 -2.27
N ALA A 75 14.98 -17.98 -3.15
CA ALA A 75 16.07 -18.54 -3.93
C ALA A 75 17.22 -19.07 -3.06
N SER A 76 17.53 -18.40 -1.94
CA SER A 76 18.58 -18.81 -0.99
C SER A 76 18.12 -19.88 0.01
N GLY A 77 16.86 -20.31 -0.03
CA GLY A 77 16.28 -21.26 0.92
C GLY A 77 16.16 -20.73 2.35
N ILE A 78 16.25 -19.41 2.56
CA ILE A 78 16.06 -18.79 3.88
C ILE A 78 14.61 -18.95 4.32
N THR A 79 13.66 -18.73 3.41
CA THR A 79 12.23 -18.91 3.68
C THR A 79 11.93 -20.30 4.23
N ASP A 80 12.48 -21.35 3.61
CA ASP A 80 12.31 -22.73 4.06
C ASP A 80 12.89 -22.97 5.45
N ARG A 81 14.06 -22.38 5.75
CA ARG A 81 14.68 -22.49 7.09
C ARG A 81 13.85 -21.80 8.15
N ILE A 82 13.31 -20.61 7.86
CA ILE A 82 12.42 -19.87 8.76
C ILE A 82 11.13 -20.66 8.99
N MET A 83 10.53 -21.23 7.94
CA MET A 83 9.30 -22.01 8.07
C MET A 83 9.53 -23.29 8.87
N ASN A 84 10.62 -24.02 8.63
CA ASN A 84 10.97 -25.20 9.42
C ASN A 84 11.25 -24.86 10.89
N PHE A 85 11.84 -23.69 11.15
CA PHE A 85 12.07 -23.20 12.50
C PHE A 85 10.75 -22.85 13.20
N ALA A 86 9.86 -22.12 12.51
CA ALA A 86 8.54 -21.79 13.00
C ALA A 86 7.73 -23.06 13.32
N GLU A 87 7.70 -24.02 12.39
CA GLU A 87 7.03 -25.33 12.56
C GLU A 87 7.54 -26.07 13.81
N LYS A 88 8.87 -26.12 13.99
CA LYS A 88 9.50 -26.77 15.16
C LYS A 88 9.20 -26.07 16.49
N ILE A 89 9.05 -24.74 16.50
CA ILE A 89 8.67 -23.98 17.69
C ILE A 89 7.18 -24.16 18.01
N SER A 90 6.33 -24.13 16.98
CA SER A 90 4.88 -24.23 17.16
C SER A 90 4.39 -25.67 17.39
N GLY A 91 5.20 -26.69 17.11
CA GLY A 91 4.79 -28.08 17.22
C GLY A 91 3.56 -28.40 16.34
N ASN A 92 2.71 -29.32 16.79
CA ASN A 92 1.52 -29.79 16.05
C ASN A 92 0.30 -28.84 16.10
N ILE A 93 0.50 -27.53 16.35
CA ILE A 93 -0.63 -26.60 16.37
C ILE A 93 -1.20 -26.45 14.95
N ARG A 94 -2.46 -26.87 14.76
CA ARG A 94 -3.17 -26.68 13.50
C ARG A 94 -3.24 -25.19 13.18
N GLY A 95 -2.79 -24.81 11.99
CA GLY A 95 -2.79 -23.40 11.56
C GLY A 95 -1.59 -22.58 12.02
N ALA A 96 -0.53 -23.20 12.56
CA ALA A 96 0.64 -22.48 13.08
C ALA A 96 1.22 -21.40 12.13
N LEU A 97 1.27 -21.68 10.82
CA LEU A 97 1.75 -20.71 9.82
C LEU A 97 0.78 -19.53 9.63
N ALA A 98 -0.52 -19.75 9.80
CA ALA A 98 -1.50 -18.67 9.78
C ALA A 98 -1.35 -17.77 11.02
N TYR A 99 -1.07 -18.33 12.19
CA TYR A 99 -0.75 -17.55 13.39
C TYR A 99 0.57 -16.77 13.23
N ALA A 100 1.60 -17.41 12.65
CA ALA A 100 2.87 -16.73 12.35
C ALA A 100 2.67 -15.54 11.40
N ASN A 101 1.84 -15.70 10.36
CA ASN A 101 1.46 -14.61 9.46
C ASN A 101 0.81 -13.43 10.21
N ILE A 102 -0.17 -13.72 11.08
CA ILE A 102 -0.86 -12.69 11.86
C ILE A 102 0.12 -11.95 12.78
N ILE A 103 1.01 -12.68 13.46
CA ILE A 103 2.00 -12.11 14.38
C ILE A 103 3.02 -11.26 13.60
N ALA A 104 3.53 -11.76 12.47
CA ALA A 104 4.46 -11.01 11.63
C ALA A 104 3.82 -9.72 11.11
N SER A 105 2.57 -9.80 10.64
CA SER A 105 1.79 -8.62 10.22
C SER A 105 1.58 -7.64 11.36
N PHE A 106 1.33 -8.10 12.58
CA PHE A 106 1.20 -7.24 13.76
C PHE A 106 2.50 -6.47 14.09
N PHE A 107 3.67 -7.12 14.00
CA PHE A 107 4.95 -6.44 14.22
C PHE A 107 5.31 -5.49 13.07
N PHE A 108 5.04 -5.87 11.82
CA PHE A 108 5.33 -5.06 10.65
C PHE A 108 4.39 -3.84 10.54
N ALA A 109 3.13 -4.01 10.95
CA ALA A 109 2.14 -2.96 11.15
C ALA A 109 2.66 -1.83 12.03
N GLY A 110 3.30 -2.16 13.16
CA GLY A 110 3.92 -1.17 14.04
C GLY A 110 5.14 -0.47 13.44
N ILE A 111 5.72 -0.94 12.34
CA ILE A 111 6.87 -0.29 11.68
C ILE A 111 6.41 0.55 10.50
N THR A 112 5.47 0.03 9.69
CA THR A 112 5.05 0.64 8.43
C THR A 112 3.79 1.49 8.56
N GLY A 113 2.92 1.18 9.53
CA GLY A 113 1.66 1.85 9.80
C GLY A 113 0.61 1.80 8.68
N ALA A 114 0.83 1.00 7.62
CA ALA A 114 -0.01 0.99 6.43
C ALA A 114 -0.25 -0.43 5.90
N ALA A 115 -1.52 -0.82 5.82
CA ALA A 115 -1.93 -2.16 5.37
C ALA A 115 -1.40 -2.55 3.99
N VAL A 116 -1.33 -1.60 3.06
CA VAL A 116 -0.83 -1.86 1.69
C VAL A 116 0.66 -2.19 1.70
N SER A 117 1.43 -1.54 2.59
CA SER A 117 2.86 -1.80 2.76
C SER A 117 3.10 -3.18 3.37
N ASP A 118 2.30 -3.56 4.37
CA ASP A 118 2.38 -4.88 5.02
C ASP A 118 2.09 -6.01 4.01
N VAL A 119 0.99 -5.93 3.27
CA VAL A 119 0.65 -6.95 2.25
C VAL A 119 1.74 -7.03 1.18
N ALA A 120 2.24 -5.89 0.71
CA ALA A 120 3.27 -5.86 -0.33
C ALA A 120 4.59 -6.48 0.15
N ALA A 121 4.97 -6.24 1.40
CA ALA A 121 6.21 -6.74 1.95
C ALA A 121 6.11 -8.22 2.35
N LEU A 122 5.21 -8.53 3.28
CA LEU A 122 5.08 -9.86 3.87
C LEU A 122 4.43 -10.86 2.92
N GLY A 123 3.45 -10.43 2.11
CA GLY A 123 2.73 -11.32 1.21
C GLY A 123 3.63 -11.97 0.16
N SER A 124 4.70 -11.30 -0.27
CA SER A 124 5.68 -11.86 -1.20
C SER A 124 6.47 -13.05 -0.63
N ILE A 125 6.57 -13.14 0.70
CA ILE A 125 7.32 -14.18 1.41
C ILE A 125 6.37 -15.23 1.99
N GLU A 126 5.31 -14.78 2.67
CA GLU A 126 4.43 -15.64 3.46
C GLU A 126 3.48 -16.45 2.59
N ILE A 127 2.89 -15.86 1.53
CA ILE A 127 1.90 -16.57 0.70
C ILE A 127 2.55 -17.77 -0.02
N PRO A 128 3.70 -17.64 -0.72
CA PRO A 128 4.35 -18.79 -1.35
C PRO A 128 4.74 -19.87 -0.33
N ALA A 129 5.22 -19.45 0.84
CA ALA A 129 5.68 -20.35 1.88
C ALA A 129 4.53 -21.13 2.55
N MET A 130 3.38 -20.49 2.77
CA MET A 130 2.17 -21.17 3.24
C MET A 130 1.65 -22.18 2.20
N VAL A 131 1.63 -21.81 0.93
CA VAL A 131 1.20 -22.71 -0.17
C VAL A 131 2.11 -23.94 -0.24
N LYS A 132 3.43 -23.77 -0.09
CA LYS A 132 4.39 -24.88 -0.08
C LYS A 132 4.15 -25.89 1.05
N GLN A 133 3.62 -25.41 2.18
CA GLN A 133 3.28 -26.21 3.35
C GLN A 133 1.84 -26.78 3.30
N GLY A 134 1.17 -26.69 2.15
CA GLY A 134 -0.13 -27.32 1.91
C GLY A 134 -1.35 -26.47 2.25
N TYR A 135 -1.18 -25.16 2.49
CA TYR A 135 -2.31 -24.25 2.64
C TYR A 135 -2.90 -23.87 1.27
N ASP A 136 -4.21 -23.70 1.21
CA ASP A 136 -4.89 -23.23 0.01
C ASP A 136 -4.43 -21.80 -0.34
N LYS A 137 -4.04 -21.55 -1.59
CA LYS A 137 -3.61 -20.23 -2.05
C LYS A 137 -4.63 -19.11 -1.75
N PRO A 138 -5.95 -19.32 -1.95
CA PRO A 138 -6.95 -18.34 -1.53
C PRO A 138 -6.96 -18.09 -0.02
N PHE A 139 -6.78 -19.12 0.79
CA PHE A 139 -6.71 -18.98 2.26
C PHE A 139 -5.46 -18.19 2.67
N SER A 140 -4.29 -18.52 2.11
CA SER A 140 -3.05 -17.80 2.36
C SER A 140 -3.16 -16.32 2.00
N ALA A 141 -3.70 -16.00 0.82
CA ALA A 141 -3.92 -14.61 0.43
C ALA A 141 -4.93 -13.89 1.34
N ALA A 142 -6.03 -14.57 1.71
CA ALA A 142 -7.06 -14.01 2.57
C ALA A 142 -6.54 -13.71 3.98
N VAL A 143 -5.78 -14.61 4.59
CA VAL A 143 -5.23 -14.39 5.94
C VAL A 143 -4.21 -13.26 5.94
N THR A 144 -3.30 -13.19 4.96
CA THR A 144 -2.33 -12.09 4.84
C THR A 144 -3.02 -10.75 4.61
N ALA A 145 -4.05 -10.71 3.76
CA ALA A 145 -4.82 -9.49 3.54
C ALA A 145 -5.56 -9.04 4.80
N ALA A 146 -6.19 -9.98 5.53
CA ALA A 146 -6.92 -9.70 6.74
C ALA A 146 -6.00 -9.25 7.90
N SER A 147 -4.86 -9.91 8.09
CA SER A 147 -3.89 -9.58 9.13
C SER A 147 -3.23 -8.22 8.90
N SER A 148 -2.99 -7.83 7.64
CA SER A 148 -2.41 -6.53 7.29
C SER A 148 -3.34 -5.35 7.58
N LEU A 149 -4.66 -5.56 7.70
CA LEU A 149 -5.60 -4.50 8.11
C LEU A 149 -5.37 -4.01 9.54
N VAL A 150 -4.57 -4.73 10.32
CA VAL A 150 -4.15 -4.34 11.66
C VAL A 150 -3.10 -3.21 11.62
N GLY A 151 -2.43 -3.01 10.47
CA GLY A 151 -1.49 -1.93 10.14
C GLY A 151 -1.81 -0.56 10.72
N PRO A 152 -2.95 0.05 10.32
CA PRO A 152 -3.34 1.37 10.79
C PRO A 152 -3.65 1.45 12.30
N ILE A 153 -3.94 0.33 12.97
CA ILE A 153 -4.47 0.30 14.33
C ILE A 153 -3.35 0.16 15.38
N ILE A 154 -2.26 -0.53 15.06
CA ILE A 154 -1.22 -0.87 16.04
C ILE A 154 -0.18 0.23 16.19
N PRO A 155 0.02 0.77 17.41
CA PRO A 155 1.13 1.67 17.72
C PRO A 155 2.49 1.04 17.42
N PRO A 156 3.45 1.76 16.80
CA PRO A 156 3.38 3.10 16.19
C PRO A 156 2.97 3.08 14.70
N SER A 157 1.71 3.43 14.39
CA SER A 157 1.23 3.55 13.00
C SER A 157 1.18 5.00 12.53
N ILE A 158 1.23 5.22 11.21
CA ILE A 158 1.06 6.55 10.59
C ILE A 158 -0.25 7.20 11.07
N THR A 159 -1.33 6.41 11.13
CA THR A 159 -2.63 6.88 11.60
C THR A 159 -2.59 7.32 13.06
N MET A 160 -1.89 6.58 13.92
CA MET A 160 -1.71 6.96 15.32
C MET A 160 -0.84 8.20 15.49
N VAL A 161 0.21 8.40 14.67
CA VAL A 161 1.04 9.62 14.74
C VAL A 161 0.28 10.86 14.27
N VAL A 162 -0.62 10.71 13.29
CA VAL A 162 -1.39 11.84 12.72
C VAL A 162 -2.59 12.23 13.60
N TYR A 163 -3.24 11.26 14.26
CA TYR A 163 -4.46 11.48 15.05
C TYR A 163 -4.29 11.32 16.56
N GLY A 164 -3.15 10.81 17.02
CA GLY A 164 -2.84 10.55 18.43
C GLY A 164 -2.09 11.68 19.14
#